data_AF-A0A2Y9C3D7-F1
#
_entry.id   AF-A0A2Y9C3D7-F1
#
_cell.length_a   1.000
_cell.length_b   1.000
_cell.length_c   1.000
_cell.angle_alpha   90.00
_cell.angle_beta   90.00
_cell.angle_gamma   90.00
#
_symmetry.space_group_name_H-M   'P 1'
#
loop_
_entity.id
_entity.type
_entity.pdbx_description
1 polymer ?
#
loop_
_entity_poly.entity_id
_entity_poly.type
_entity_poly.pdbx_seq_one_letter_code
_entity_poly.pdbx_strand_id
1 'polypeptide(L)' 'MPEILFWLREAQMERLRPRLLDKIRGVLQVDDRRVISGVVLVLKSGCRWVDAPAAYGPVKITPMV' A
#
# COMPACT_ATOMS: atom_id res chain seq x y z
N MET A 1 -1.94 6.47 18.23
CA MET A 1 -1.44 7.58 17.37
C MET A 1 -2.45 7.74 16.25
N PRO A 2 -2.92 8.95 15.94
CA PRO A 2 -4.02 9.13 15.00
C PRO A 2 -3.61 8.53 13.66
N GLU A 3 -4.50 7.74 13.06
CA GLU A 3 -4.24 7.04 11.81
C GLU A 3 -4.06 8.08 10.70
N ILE A 4 -2.81 8.50 10.46
CA ILE A 4 -2.47 9.34 9.31
C ILE A 4 -2.55 8.41 8.09
N LEU A 5 -3.78 8.14 7.65
CA LEU A 5 -4.05 7.39 6.45
C LEU A 5 -3.73 8.29 5.26
N PHE A 6 -2.50 8.17 4.79
CA PHE A 6 -2.09 8.68 3.50
C PHE A 6 -2.71 7.84 2.38
N TRP A 7 -3.50 8.47 1.51
CA TRP A 7 -4.05 7.83 0.32
C TRP A 7 -3.50 8.51 -0.92
N LEU A 8 -2.91 7.74 -1.84
CA LEU A 8 -2.50 8.26 -3.13
C LEU A 8 -3.73 8.75 -3.89
N ARG A 9 -3.65 9.96 -4.46
CA ARG A 9 -4.67 10.46 -5.40
C ARG A 9 -4.61 9.66 -6.70
N GLU A 10 -5.73 9.60 -7.41
CA GLU A 10 -5.83 8.84 -8.66
C GLU A 10 -4.82 9.31 -9.70
N ALA A 11 -4.64 10.62 -9.85
CA ALA A 11 -3.62 11.19 -10.75
C ALA A 11 -2.17 10.79 -10.37
N GLN A 12 -1.88 10.55 -9.09
CA GLN A 12 -0.56 10.07 -8.66
C GLN A 12 -0.42 8.58 -8.93
N MET A 13 -1.48 7.81 -8.67
CA MET A 13 -1.56 6.39 -8.99
C MET A 13 -1.43 6.15 -10.49
N GLU A 14 -2.04 6.98 -11.32
CA GLU A 14 -1.98 6.90 -12.78
C GLU A 14 -0.59 7.16 -13.34
N ARG A 15 0.18 8.06 -12.71
CA ARG A 15 1.61 8.25 -13.04
C ARG A 15 2.47 7.05 -12.64
N LEU A 16 2.07 6.31 -11.60
CA LEU A 16 2.76 5.13 -11.10
C LEU A 16 2.36 3.85 -11.85
N ARG A 17 1.10 3.74 -12.31
CA ARG A 17 0.54 2.61 -13.06
C ARG A 17 1.47 2.07 -14.15
N PRO A 18 1.98 2.89 -15.10
CA PRO A 18 2.85 2.38 -16.16
C PRO A 18 4.21 1.88 -15.67
N ARG A 19 4.62 2.24 -14.44
CA ARG A 19 5.89 1.81 -13.83
C ARG A 19 5.75 0.57 -12.95
N LEU A 20 4.54 0.25 -12.49
CA LEU A 20 4.27 -0.87 -11.59
C LEU A 20 4.26 -2.24 -12.29
N LEU A 21 4.52 -2.27 -13.61
CA LEU A 21 4.46 -3.43 -14.51
C LEU A 21 3.01 -3.91 -14.68
N ASP A 22 2.52 -3.91 -15.92
CA ASP A 22 1.17 -4.37 -16.36
C ASP A 22 0.84 -5.85 -16.04
N LYS A 23 1.61 -6.52 -15.17
CA LYS A 23 1.70 -7.99 -15.10
C LYS A 23 0.83 -8.69 -14.08
N ILE A 24 0.14 -8.02 -13.17
CA ILE A 24 -0.81 -8.70 -12.29
C ILE A 24 -2.21 -8.62 -12.91
N ARG A 25 -2.40 -9.39 -13.99
CA ARG A 25 -3.71 -9.59 -14.61
C ARG A 25 -4.69 -10.17 -13.57
N GLY A 26 -5.71 -9.40 -13.24
CA GLY A 26 -7.00 -9.93 -12.82
C GLY A 26 -7.48 -9.67 -11.40
N VAL A 27 -6.68 -9.06 -10.51
CA VAL A 27 -7.10 -8.85 -9.11
C VAL A 27 -6.94 -7.39 -8.71
N LEU A 28 -8.10 -6.71 -8.61
CA LEU A 28 -8.41 -5.38 -8.07
C LEU A 28 -7.28 -4.33 -7.94
N GLN A 29 -7.26 -3.38 -8.88
CA GLN A 29 -6.55 -2.09 -8.79
C GLN A 29 -6.81 -1.29 -7.49
N VAL A 30 -7.93 -1.57 -6.80
CA VAL A 30 -8.29 -0.92 -5.54
C VAL A 30 -7.37 -1.37 -4.41
N ASP A 31 -7.07 -2.67 -4.31
CA ASP A 31 -6.20 -3.21 -3.27
C ASP A 31 -4.74 -2.78 -3.50
N ASP A 32 -4.28 -2.74 -4.74
CA ASP A 32 -2.96 -2.21 -5.09
C ASP A 32 -2.79 -0.75 -4.64
N ARG A 33 -3.80 0.09 -4.86
CA ARG A 33 -3.76 1.50 -4.41
C ARG A 33 -3.64 1.58 -2.89
N ARG A 34 -4.29 0.68 -2.14
CA ARG A 34 -4.17 0.64 -0.67
C ARG A 34 -2.78 0.24 -0.25
N VAL A 35 -2.26 -0.87 -0.78
CA VAL A 35 -0.94 -1.38 -0.45
C VAL A 35 0.13 -0.34 -0.78
N ILE A 36 0.10 0.25 -1.99
CA ILE A 36 1.09 1.26 -2.39
C ILE A 36 0.98 2.53 -1.55
N SER A 37 -0.24 2.94 -1.17
CA SER A 37 -0.42 4.10 -0.29
C SER A 37 0.19 3.86 1.09
N GLY A 38 0.03 2.64 1.64
CA GLY A 38 0.71 2.23 2.85
C GLY A 38 2.23 2.23 2.69
N VAL A 39 2.76 1.78 1.54
CA VAL A 39 4.23 1.72 1.30
C VAL A 39 4.81 3.12 1.31
N VAL A 40 4.13 4.08 0.67
CA VAL A 40 4.55 5.48 0.68
C VAL A 40 4.49 6.08 2.09
N LEU A 41 3.47 5.75 2.88
CA LEU A 41 3.37 6.20 4.27
C LEU A 41 4.56 5.71 5.10
N VAL A 42 4.87 4.42 5.01
CA VAL A 42 5.98 3.77 5.71
C VAL A 42 7.32 4.38 5.31
N LEU A 43 7.56 4.58 4.01
CA LEU A 43 8.77 5.23 3.51
C LEU A 43 8.90 6.69 3.98
N LYS A 44 7.78 7.42 4.09
CA LYS A 44 7.77 8.81 4.54
C LYS A 44 7.95 8.95 6.06
N SER A 45 7.42 7.99 6.82
CA SER A 45 7.46 8.01 8.29
C SER A 45 8.67 7.28 8.87
N GLY A 46 9.36 6.44 8.08
CA GLY A 46 10.44 5.58 8.56
C GLY A 46 9.98 4.45 9.49
N CYS A 47 8.68 4.22 9.60
CA CYS A 47 8.08 3.17 10.41
C CYS A 47 8.26 1.79 9.76
N ARG A 48 7.98 0.70 10.48
CA ARG A 48 7.99 -0.64 9.86
C ARG A 48 6.64 -0.91 9.20
N TRP A 49 6.61 -1.80 8.22
CA TRP A 49 5.36 -2.24 7.59
C TRP A 49 4.36 -2.84 8.59
N VAL A 50 4.84 -3.48 9.65
CA VAL A 50 4.00 -4.02 10.75
C VAL A 50 3.26 -2.93 11.52
N ASP A 51 3.80 -1.71 11.54
CA ASP A 51 3.17 -0.55 12.18
C ASP A 51 2.19 0.16 11.25
N ALA A 52 2.10 -0.25 9.98
CA ALA A 52 1.19 0.33 9.02
C ALA A 52 -0.26 -0.03 9.39
N PRO A 53 -1.21 0.92 9.28
CA PRO A 53 -2.63 0.65 9.53
C PRO A 53 -3.16 -0.54 8.74
N ALA A 54 -3.98 -1.37 9.38
CA ALA A 54 -4.62 -2.54 8.76
C ALA A 54 -5.52 -2.15 7.56
N ALA A 55 -5.91 -0.88 7.46
CA ALA A 55 -6.63 -0.32 6.32
C ALA A 55 -5.88 -0.42 4.98
N TYR A 56 -4.54 -0.58 5.00
CA TYR A 56 -3.74 -0.70 3.77
C TYR A 56 -3.66 -2.11 3.19
N GLY A 57 -4.15 -3.10 3.92
CA GLY A 57 -4.17 -4.49 3.48
C GLY A 57 -3.84 -5.45 4.63
N PRO A 58 -4.17 -6.74 4.48
CA PRO A 58 -3.85 -7.74 5.48
C PRO A 58 -2.33 -7.82 5.63
N VAL A 59 -1.82 -7.46 6.81
CA VAL A 59 -0.45 -7.80 7.19
C VAL A 59 -0.39 -9.33 7.24
N LYS A 60 0.28 -9.96 6.26
CA LYS A 60 0.60 -11.38 6.34
C LYS A 60 1.66 -11.56 7.41
N ILE A 61 1.21 -11.66 8.65
CA ILE A 61 2.00 -12.20 9.74
C ILE A 61 1.96 -13.70 9.51
N THR A 62 2.96 -14.27 8.84
CA THR A 62 3.13 -15.73 8.90
C THR A 62 3.40 -16.03 10.37
N PRO A 63 2.52 -16.74 11.10
CA PRO A 63 2.95 -17.27 12.39
C PRO A 63 4.11 -18.21 12.07
N MET A 64 5.29 -17.93 12.62
CA MET A 64 6.35 -18.93 12.65
C MET A 64 5.78 -20.13 13.43
N VAL A 65 5.33 -21.12 12.68
CA VAL A 65 5.07 -22.50 13.10
C VAL A 65 6.08 -23.36 12.35
#